data_AF-A0A6N2N366-F1
#
_entry.id   AF-A0A6N2N366-F1
#
_cell.length_a   1.000
_cell.length_b   1.000
_cell.length_c   1.000
_cell.angle_alpha   90.00
_cell.angle_beta   90.00
_cell.angle_gamma   90.00
#
_symmetry.space_group_name_H-M   'P 1'
#
loop_
_entity.id
_entity.type
_entity.pdbx_description
1 polymer ?
#
loop_
_entity_poly.entity_id
_entity_poly.type
_entity_poly.pdbx_seq_one_letter_code
_entity_poly.pdbx_strand_id
1 'polypeptide(L)'
;MAGQLRQASGLDNLLYTPDADFSCFADLALTSPEDYYIEGQGSLLQCVLTPGDPYMSLTNDKIIERVSKQVLALFPSSQGLEVIWSSVVKIAQSLYREGPGKDPFRPDQKTPVKNFFLAGSYTKQDYIDSMEGATLSGRQASAYICDAGEELVALRKKLAAVESQESAKSNTVTDELSLV
;
A
#
# COMPACT_ATOMS: atom_id res chain seq x y z
N MET A 1 -7.41 26.31 -11.85
CA MET A 1 -6.55 27.02 -12.83
C MET A 1 -5.30 27.45 -12.08
N ALA A 2 -4.19 26.72 -12.23
CA ALA A 2 -2.93 27.07 -11.57
C ALA A 2 -2.33 28.27 -12.30
N GLY A 3 -2.43 29.44 -11.68
CA GLY A 3 -1.88 30.69 -12.19
C GLY A 3 -0.37 30.70 -11.98
N GLN A 4 0.38 30.97 -13.04
CA GLN A 4 1.82 31.17 -12.98
C GLN A 4 2.13 32.30 -11.99
N LEU A 5 2.82 31.96 -10.91
CA LEU A 5 3.14 32.89 -9.82
C LEU A 5 4.14 33.95 -10.31
N ARG A 6 3.93 35.22 -9.92
CA ARG A 6 4.76 36.36 -10.36
C ARG A 6 6.17 36.34 -9.77
N GLN A 7 6.43 35.47 -8.81
CA GLN A 7 7.70 35.29 -8.12
C GLN A 7 7.97 33.80 -7.98
N ALA A 8 9.22 33.38 -8.17
CA ALA A 8 9.65 32.00 -7.95
C ALA A 8 9.31 31.61 -6.50
N SER A 9 8.36 30.70 -6.35
CA SER A 9 7.69 30.36 -5.08
C SER A 9 7.99 28.92 -4.67
N GLY A 10 8.96 28.29 -5.32
CA GLY A 10 9.28 26.87 -5.18
C GLY A 10 8.71 26.03 -6.33
N LEU A 11 8.97 24.72 -6.28
CA LEU A 11 8.49 23.76 -7.27
C LEU A 11 7.23 23.09 -6.73
N ASP A 12 6.09 23.33 -7.37
CA ASP A 12 4.77 22.84 -6.98
C ASP A 12 4.34 21.56 -7.71
N ASN A 13 5.32 20.79 -8.21
CA ASN A 13 5.10 19.57 -8.99
C ASN A 13 5.72 18.36 -8.29
N LEU A 14 5.27 17.16 -8.68
CA LEU A 14 6.04 15.94 -8.46
C LEU A 14 7.28 15.95 -9.37
N LEU A 15 8.45 15.82 -8.79
CA LEU A 15 9.73 15.92 -9.48
C LEU A 15 10.42 14.57 -9.54
N TYR A 16 11.28 14.42 -10.56
CA TYR A 16 12.15 13.26 -10.73
C TYR A 16 13.60 13.73 -10.81
N THR A 17 14.53 12.94 -10.27
CA THR A 17 15.96 13.23 -10.37
C THR A 17 16.75 11.95 -10.61
N PRO A 18 17.73 11.97 -11.53
CA PRO A 18 18.72 10.90 -11.67
C PRO A 18 19.97 11.13 -10.78
N ASP A 19 20.08 12.30 -10.15
CA ASP A 19 21.30 12.77 -9.47
C ASP A 19 21.25 12.57 -7.95
N ALA A 20 20.22 11.89 -7.46
CA ALA A 20 20.08 11.49 -6.06
C ALA A 20 19.49 10.08 -5.95
N ASP A 21 19.61 9.49 -4.76
CA ASP A 21 19.14 8.16 -4.44
C ASP A 21 17.60 8.07 -4.31
N PHE A 22 16.91 9.21 -4.23
CA PHE A 22 15.45 9.25 -4.27
C PHE A 22 14.96 9.50 -5.70
N SER A 23 14.02 8.68 -6.16
CA SER A 23 13.57 8.71 -7.56
C SER A 23 12.58 9.84 -7.83
N CYS A 24 11.54 9.92 -6.99
CA CYS A 24 10.51 10.95 -7.06
C CYS A 24 10.39 11.65 -5.71
N PHE A 25 10.14 12.94 -5.76
CA PHE A 25 10.00 13.77 -4.57
C PHE A 25 9.14 14.99 -4.84
N ALA A 26 8.60 15.59 -3.78
CA ALA A 26 7.79 16.80 -3.85
C ALA A 26 7.98 17.65 -2.59
N ASP A 27 7.79 18.96 -2.73
CA ASP A 27 7.66 19.88 -1.59
C ASP A 27 6.20 19.91 -1.14
N LEU A 28 5.87 19.12 -0.13
CA LEU A 28 4.51 18.98 0.38
C LEU A 28 3.95 20.29 0.95
N ALA A 29 4.81 21.22 1.39
CA ALA A 29 4.35 22.54 1.84
C ALA A 29 3.72 23.35 0.70
N LEU A 30 3.98 22.99 -0.56
CA LEU A 30 3.44 23.64 -1.76
C LEU A 30 2.49 22.74 -2.55
N THR A 31 2.82 21.45 -2.69
CA THR A 31 2.10 20.54 -3.57
C THR A 31 0.88 19.90 -2.93
N SER A 32 0.88 19.77 -1.60
CA SER A 32 -0.20 19.08 -0.90
C SER A 32 -1.43 19.98 -0.80
N PRO A 33 -2.65 19.44 -1.02
CA PRO A 33 -3.87 20.16 -0.69
C PRO A 33 -4.12 20.25 0.83
N GLU A 34 -3.45 19.40 1.61
CA GLU A 34 -3.45 19.46 3.08
C GLU A 34 -2.46 20.51 3.57
N ASP A 35 -2.73 21.09 4.74
CA ASP A 35 -1.95 22.19 5.31
C ASP A 35 -0.63 21.71 5.96
N TYR A 36 0.33 21.37 5.11
CA TYR A 36 1.72 21.06 5.52
C TYR A 36 2.62 22.29 5.57
N TYR A 37 2.14 23.44 5.09
CA TYR A 37 2.89 24.69 5.18
C TYR A 37 2.83 25.20 6.62
N ILE A 38 4.00 25.42 7.23
CA ILE A 38 4.08 26.01 8.56
C ILE A 38 4.87 27.30 8.46
N GLU A 39 4.25 28.41 8.86
CA GLU A 39 4.86 29.73 8.81
C GLU A 39 6.21 29.74 9.54
N GLY A 40 7.26 30.19 8.85
CA GLY A 40 8.63 30.23 9.38
C GLY A 40 9.40 28.91 9.34
N GLN A 41 8.82 27.80 8.86
CA GLN A 41 9.49 26.49 8.77
C GLN A 41 9.99 26.13 7.37
N GLY A 42 9.65 26.92 6.35
CA GLY A 42 10.13 26.72 4.99
C GLY A 42 9.44 25.54 4.28
N SER A 43 10.24 24.70 3.63
CA SER A 43 9.79 23.59 2.77
C SER A 43 9.68 22.26 3.49
N LEU A 44 8.81 21.37 3.02
CA LEU A 44 8.70 19.99 3.48
C LEU A 44 8.91 19.02 2.31
N LEU A 45 10.13 18.51 2.17
CA LEU A 45 10.44 17.54 1.12
C LEU A 45 10.05 16.11 1.50
N GLN A 46 9.17 15.49 0.71
CA GLN A 46 8.93 14.06 0.75
C GLN A 46 9.70 13.38 -0.38
N CYS A 47 10.62 12.47 -0.03
CA CYS A 47 11.51 11.81 -0.97
C CYS A 47 11.29 10.28 -0.94
N VAL A 48 11.06 9.65 -2.10
CA VAL A 48 10.91 8.20 -2.23
C VAL A 48 12.24 7.55 -2.57
N LEU A 49 12.80 6.78 -1.64
CA LEU A 49 14.06 6.05 -1.82
C LEU A 49 13.82 4.69 -2.48
N THR A 50 14.31 4.51 -3.70
CA THR A 50 14.22 3.25 -4.44
C THR A 50 15.45 3.07 -5.35
N PRO A 51 16.15 1.92 -5.31
CA PRO A 51 15.86 0.72 -4.53
C PRO A 51 16.08 0.92 -3.01
N GLY A 52 15.20 0.33 -2.19
CA GLY A 52 15.22 0.50 -0.73
C GLY A 52 16.26 -0.35 0.00
N ASP A 53 16.76 -1.44 -0.61
CA ASP A 53 17.68 -2.41 0.01
C ASP A 53 18.91 -1.76 0.70
N PRO A 54 19.59 -0.76 0.10
CA PRO A 54 20.75 -0.12 0.73
C PRO A 54 20.44 0.65 2.02
N TYR A 55 19.18 1.00 2.26
CA TYR A 55 18.74 1.83 3.38
C TYR A 55 18.14 1.01 4.54
N MET A 56 17.71 -0.22 4.28
CA MET A 56 16.95 -1.00 5.27
C MET A 56 17.74 -1.22 6.56
N SER A 57 19.04 -1.53 6.45
CA SER A 57 19.93 -1.76 7.59
C SER A 57 20.47 -0.50 8.26
N LEU A 58 20.31 0.68 7.66
CA LEU A 58 20.84 1.93 8.20
C LEU A 58 19.96 2.46 9.35
N THR A 59 20.53 3.21 10.29
CA THR A 59 19.71 3.95 11.27
C THR A 59 18.99 5.10 10.57
N ASN A 60 17.87 5.57 11.13
CA ASN A 60 17.12 6.69 10.56
C ASN A 60 18.02 7.93 10.40
N ASP A 61 18.84 8.25 11.41
CA ASP A 61 19.77 9.38 11.37
C ASP A 61 20.76 9.30 10.19
N LYS A 62 21.24 8.10 9.85
CA LYS A 62 22.14 7.91 8.71
C LYS A 62 21.43 8.08 7.37
N ILE A 63 20.16 7.71 7.30
CA ILE A 63 19.32 7.95 6.13
C ILE A 63 19.10 9.46 5.96
N ILE A 64 18.71 10.14 7.04
CA ILE A 64 18.51 11.59 7.06
C ILE A 64 19.79 12.31 6.64
N GLU A 65 20.93 12.01 7.27
CA GLU A 65 22.23 12.61 6.93
C GLU A 65 22.56 12.46 5.45
N ARG A 66 22.33 11.27 4.88
CA ARG A 66 22.61 10.97 3.47
C ARG A 66 21.66 11.70 2.52
N VAL A 67 20.37 11.75 2.84
CA VAL A 67 19.36 12.43 2.01
C VAL A 67 19.54 13.95 2.07
N SER A 68 19.78 14.53 3.25
CA SER A 68 20.02 15.97 3.41
C SER A 68 21.23 16.45 2.60
N LYS A 69 22.33 15.68 2.58
CA LYS A 69 23.49 16.00 1.72
C LYS A 69 23.14 16.06 0.24
N GLN A 70 22.26 15.17 -0.22
CA GLN A 70 21.83 15.13 -1.63
C GLN A 70 20.86 16.26 -1.96
N VAL A 71 19.95 16.60 -1.05
CA VAL A 71 19.08 17.78 -1.19
C VAL A 71 19.92 19.05 -1.32
N LEU A 72 20.92 19.23 -0.46
CA LEU A 72 21.83 20.39 -0.52
C LEU A 72 22.63 20.46 -1.84
N ALA A 73 22.99 19.31 -2.41
CA ALA A 73 23.66 19.23 -3.69
C ALA A 73 22.72 19.54 -4.87
N LEU A 74 21.49 19.03 -4.83
CA LEU A 74 20.47 19.27 -5.86
C LEU A 74 19.95 20.70 -5.86
N PHE A 75 19.84 21.33 -4.69
CA PHE A 75 19.27 22.65 -4.52
C PHE A 75 20.28 23.60 -3.88
N PRO A 76 21.11 24.30 -4.67
CA PRO A 76 22.05 25.29 -4.14
C PRO A 76 21.38 26.38 -3.30
N SER A 77 20.11 26.70 -3.55
CA SER A 77 19.33 27.65 -2.74
C SER A 77 19.04 27.18 -1.31
N SER A 78 19.22 25.88 -1.03
CA SER A 78 19.05 25.30 0.32
C SER A 78 20.31 25.37 1.17
N GLN A 79 21.43 25.87 0.63
CA GLN A 79 22.69 26.02 1.37
C GLN A 79 22.50 26.98 2.55
N GLY A 80 22.91 26.54 3.74
CA GLY A 80 22.73 27.28 4.99
C GLY A 80 21.37 27.05 5.68
N LEU A 81 20.48 26.25 5.10
CA LEU A 81 19.28 25.78 5.79
C LEU A 81 19.58 24.56 6.66
N GLU A 82 18.85 24.43 7.75
CA GLU A 82 18.95 23.31 8.68
C GLU A 82 17.69 22.44 8.64
N VAL A 83 17.86 21.13 8.88
CA VAL A 83 16.73 20.21 9.03
C VAL A 83 16.12 20.43 10.41
N ILE A 84 14.93 21.04 10.44
CA ILE A 84 14.19 21.32 11.67
C ILE A 84 13.56 20.07 12.30
N TRP A 85 13.09 19.15 11.48
CA TRP A 85 12.54 17.86 11.87
C TRP A 85 12.60 16.90 10.68
N SER A 86 12.51 15.60 10.94
CA SER A 86 12.47 14.58 9.89
C SER A 86 11.71 13.33 10.36
N SER A 87 11.22 12.56 9.40
CA SER A 87 10.60 11.26 9.63
C SER A 87 11.05 10.28 8.56
N VAL A 88 11.32 9.04 8.96
CA VAL A 88 11.72 7.96 8.05
C VAL A 88 10.76 6.80 8.24
N VAL A 89 10.05 6.45 7.17
CA VAL A 89 9.14 5.31 7.13
C VAL A 89 9.76 4.23 6.25
N LYS A 90 10.01 3.05 6.82
CA LYS A 90 10.58 1.90 6.11
C LYS A 90 9.53 0.83 5.91
N ILE A 91 9.30 0.46 4.64
CA ILE A 91 8.37 -0.61 4.27
C ILE A 91 9.15 -1.63 3.44
N ALA A 92 9.63 -2.70 4.09
CA ALA A 92 10.49 -3.70 3.45
C ALA A 92 9.77 -4.56 2.40
N GLN A 93 8.47 -4.81 2.59
CA GLN A 93 7.63 -5.61 1.70
C GLN A 93 6.42 -4.77 1.26
N SER A 94 6.69 -3.67 0.54
CA SER A 94 5.65 -2.71 0.14
C SER A 94 4.76 -3.23 -0.99
N LEU A 95 5.39 -3.63 -2.09
CA LEU A 95 4.76 -4.12 -3.31
C LEU A 95 5.44 -5.44 -3.70
N TYR A 96 4.77 -6.26 -4.51
CA TYR A 96 5.48 -7.39 -5.08
C TYR A 96 6.50 -6.91 -6.11
N ARG A 97 7.60 -7.66 -6.25
CA ARG A 97 8.66 -7.29 -7.19
C ARG A 97 8.24 -7.68 -8.61
N GLU A 98 7.80 -6.68 -9.36
CA GLU A 98 7.55 -6.78 -10.80
C GLU A 98 8.81 -7.25 -11.54
N GLY A 99 8.61 -8.10 -12.54
CA GLY A 99 9.70 -8.61 -13.37
C GLY A 99 9.19 -9.44 -14.54
N PRO A 100 10.05 -9.70 -15.54
CA PRO A 100 9.66 -10.53 -16.68
C PRO A 100 9.13 -11.90 -16.24
N GLY A 101 7.99 -12.30 -16.81
CA GLY A 101 7.36 -13.60 -16.53
C GLY A 101 6.60 -13.71 -15.20
N LYS A 102 6.35 -12.59 -14.49
CA LYS A 102 5.60 -12.60 -13.22
C LYS A 102 4.08 -12.61 -13.39
N ASP A 103 3.58 -12.07 -14.49
CA ASP A 103 2.13 -11.90 -14.72
C ASP A 103 1.30 -13.20 -14.63
N PRO A 104 1.76 -14.37 -15.14
CA PRO A 104 1.03 -15.64 -14.99
C PRO A 104 0.83 -16.10 -13.54
N PHE A 105 1.62 -15.58 -12.59
CA PHE A 105 1.53 -15.93 -11.17
C PHE A 105 0.58 -15.02 -10.38
N ARG A 106 0.02 -13.98 -11.00
CA ARG A 106 -0.97 -13.11 -10.37
C ARG A 106 -2.28 -13.88 -10.26
N PRO A 107 -2.78 -14.17 -9.04
CA PRO A 107 -3.99 -14.95 -8.88
C PRO A 107 -5.21 -14.15 -9.34
N ASP A 108 -6.21 -14.86 -9.86
CA ASP A 108 -7.54 -14.29 -10.10
C ASP A 108 -8.22 -13.98 -8.75
N GLN A 109 -9.10 -12.97 -8.73
CA GLN A 109 -9.90 -12.63 -7.57
C GLN A 109 -10.85 -13.77 -7.18
N LYS A 110 -11.32 -14.56 -8.16
CA LYS A 110 -12.07 -15.80 -7.89
C LYS A 110 -11.11 -16.98 -7.82
N THR A 111 -10.96 -17.53 -6.62
CA THR A 111 -10.11 -18.71 -6.44
C THR A 111 -10.86 -20.01 -6.78
N PRO A 112 -10.14 -21.15 -6.97
CA PRO A 112 -10.77 -22.46 -7.08
C PRO A 112 -11.48 -22.94 -5.80
N VAL A 113 -11.20 -22.32 -4.64
CA VAL A 113 -11.81 -22.67 -3.36
C VAL A 113 -13.13 -21.93 -3.23
N LYS A 114 -14.22 -22.68 -3.02
CA LYS A 114 -15.56 -22.11 -2.87
C LYS A 114 -15.62 -21.15 -1.69
N ASN A 115 -16.30 -20.01 -1.89
CA ASN A 115 -16.42 -18.94 -0.90
C ASN A 115 -15.05 -18.37 -0.43
N PHE A 116 -14.03 -18.43 -1.29
CA PHE A 116 -12.72 -17.86 -1.03
C PHE A 116 -12.31 -16.96 -2.20
N PHE A 117 -12.16 -15.67 -1.91
CA PHE A 117 -11.88 -14.63 -2.90
C PHE A 117 -10.67 -13.82 -2.45
N LEU A 118 -9.93 -13.26 -3.41
CA LEU A 118 -8.75 -12.45 -3.16
C LEU A 118 -8.96 -11.03 -3.70
N ALA A 119 -8.43 -10.05 -2.99
CA ALA A 119 -8.31 -8.67 -3.42
C ALA A 119 -6.96 -8.11 -2.97
N GLY A 120 -6.47 -7.12 -3.71
CA GLY A 120 -5.15 -6.53 -3.56
C GLY A 120 -4.53 -6.31 -4.92
N SER A 121 -3.71 -5.27 -5.05
CA SER A 121 -3.08 -4.88 -6.31
C SER A 121 -2.21 -5.98 -6.94
N TYR A 122 -1.73 -6.95 -6.15
CA TYR A 122 -1.02 -8.15 -6.59
C TYR A 122 -1.88 -9.17 -7.36
N THR A 123 -3.21 -9.12 -7.25
CA THR A 123 -4.10 -10.01 -8.01
C THR A 123 -4.16 -9.58 -9.49
N LYS A 124 -4.75 -10.43 -10.33
CA LYS A 124 -4.79 -10.25 -11.78
C LYS A 124 -5.69 -9.08 -12.19
N GLN A 125 -5.10 -8.05 -12.79
CA GLN A 125 -5.78 -6.87 -13.34
C GLN A 125 -4.81 -6.11 -14.27
N ASP A 126 -5.33 -5.22 -15.12
CA ASP A 126 -4.58 -4.60 -16.23
C ASP A 126 -3.63 -3.46 -15.82
N TYR A 127 -3.68 -3.02 -14.57
CA TYR A 127 -2.73 -2.09 -13.97
C TYR A 127 -1.63 -2.84 -13.22
N ILE A 128 -0.51 -2.14 -13.02
CA ILE A 128 0.60 -2.61 -12.17
C ILE A 128 0.20 -2.64 -10.70
N ASP A 129 1.09 -3.13 -9.83
CA ASP A 129 0.96 -3.03 -8.38
C ASP A 129 0.87 -1.56 -7.91
N SER A 130 -0.36 -1.05 -7.80
CA SER A 130 -0.67 0.39 -7.66
C SER A 130 -1.99 0.61 -6.93
N MET A 131 -2.25 1.87 -6.57
CA MET A 131 -3.53 2.28 -5.97
C MET A 131 -4.72 1.97 -6.90
N GLU A 132 -4.56 2.18 -8.22
CA GLU A 132 -5.59 1.86 -9.20
C GLU A 132 -5.80 0.34 -9.28
N GLY A 133 -4.71 -0.43 -9.34
CA GLY A 133 -4.77 -1.88 -9.32
C GLY A 133 -5.45 -2.45 -8.08
N ALA A 134 -5.16 -1.88 -6.89
CA ALA A 134 -5.81 -2.25 -5.65
C ALA A 134 -7.32 -1.96 -5.70
N THR A 135 -7.71 -0.78 -6.19
CA THR A 135 -9.12 -0.41 -6.32
C THR A 135 -9.86 -1.32 -7.29
N LEU A 136 -9.28 -1.56 -8.47
CA LEU A 136 -9.87 -2.42 -9.49
C LEU A 136 -9.99 -3.87 -9.01
N SER A 137 -8.97 -4.38 -8.32
CA SER A 137 -9.02 -5.73 -7.73
C SER A 137 -10.18 -5.89 -6.74
N GLY A 138 -10.44 -4.87 -5.91
CA GLY A 138 -11.56 -4.87 -4.97
C GLY A 138 -12.91 -4.87 -5.68
N ARG A 139 -13.04 -4.09 -6.76
CA ARG A 139 -14.26 -4.09 -7.58
C ARG A 139 -14.51 -5.45 -8.23
N GLN A 140 -13.48 -6.08 -8.80
CA GLN A 140 -13.57 -7.40 -9.41
C GLN A 140 -13.92 -8.48 -8.38
N ALA A 141 -13.26 -8.48 -7.22
CA ALA A 141 -13.58 -9.40 -6.13
C ALA A 141 -15.04 -9.25 -5.66
N SER A 142 -15.50 -8.01 -5.50
CA SER A 142 -16.90 -7.72 -5.15
C SER A 142 -17.88 -8.24 -6.20
N ALA A 143 -17.57 -8.10 -7.49
CA ALA A 143 -18.43 -8.62 -8.56
C ALA A 143 -18.56 -10.15 -8.48
N TYR A 144 -17.45 -10.86 -8.30
CA TYR A 144 -17.48 -12.32 -8.15
C TYR A 144 -18.22 -12.80 -6.90
N ILE A 145 -18.15 -12.05 -5.80
CA ILE A 145 -18.92 -12.34 -4.59
C ILE A 145 -20.43 -12.19 -4.85
N CYS A 146 -20.83 -11.09 -5.50
CA CYS A 146 -22.23 -10.84 -5.84
C CYS A 146 -22.79 -11.91 -6.79
N ASP A 147 -22.03 -12.29 -7.82
CA ASP A 147 -22.42 -13.33 -8.78
C ASP A 147 -22.57 -14.71 -8.11
N ALA A 148 -21.74 -15.00 -7.09
CA ALA A 148 -21.81 -16.23 -6.32
C ALA A 148 -22.95 -16.24 -5.28
N GLY A 149 -23.70 -15.14 -5.11
CA GLY A 149 -24.63 -14.92 -4.00
C GLY A 149 -25.61 -16.07 -3.75
N GLU A 150 -26.25 -16.60 -4.80
CA GLU A 150 -27.18 -17.73 -4.67
C GLU A 150 -26.49 -19.01 -4.18
N GLU A 151 -25.30 -19.32 -4.73
CA GLU A 151 -24.49 -20.47 -4.31
C GLU A 151 -24.05 -20.31 -2.85
N LEU A 152 -23.65 -19.11 -2.45
CA LEU A 152 -23.23 -18.79 -1.08
C LEU A 152 -24.37 -18.93 -0.08
N VAL A 153 -25.58 -18.48 -0.44
CA VAL A 153 -26.79 -18.68 0.37
C VAL A 153 -27.08 -20.17 0.54
N ALA A 154 -26.98 -20.96 -0.53
CA ALA A 154 -27.19 -22.40 -0.48
C ALA A 154 -26.13 -23.10 0.39
N LEU A 155 -24.86 -22.71 0.26
CA LEU A 155 -23.75 -23.23 1.06
C LEU A 155 -23.97 -22.96 2.56
N ARG A 156 -24.40 -21.74 2.91
CA ARG A 156 -24.71 -21.36 4.29
C ARG A 156 -25.82 -22.20 4.90
N LYS A 157 -26.89 -22.48 4.14
CA LYS A 157 -27.99 -23.37 4.60
C LYS A 157 -27.49 -24.79 4.86
N LYS A 158 -26.61 -25.32 4.00
CA LYS A 158 -26.02 -26.66 4.17
C LYS A 158 -25.14 -26.73 5.42
N LEU A 159 -24.29 -25.72 5.65
CA LEU A 159 -23.44 -25.64 6.84
C LEU A 159 -24.27 -25.63 8.13
N ALA A 160 -25.32 -24.80 8.21
CA ALA A 160 -26.20 -24.75 9.37
C ALA A 160 -26.91 -26.08 9.66
N ALA A 161 -27.27 -26.83 8.61
CA ALA A 161 -27.85 -28.17 8.76
C ALA A 161 -26.83 -29.19 9.31
N VAL A 162 -25.57 -29.12 8.89
CA VAL A 162 -24.48 -29.97 9.38
C VAL A 162 -24.18 -29.68 10.85
N GLU A 163 -24.05 -28.41 11.24
CA GLU A 163 -23.83 -28.00 12.64
C GLU A 163 -24.96 -28.49 13.56
N SER A 164 -26.20 -28.42 13.08
CA SER A 164 -27.38 -28.92 13.82
C SER A 164 -27.33 -30.44 14.01
N GLN A 165 -26.85 -31.18 13.01
CA GLN A 165 -26.70 -32.64 13.07
C GLN A 165 -25.51 -33.08 13.94
N GLU A 166 -24.40 -32.34 13.94
CA GLU A 166 -23.26 -32.60 14.80
C GLU A 166 -23.58 -32.32 16.28
N SER A 167 -24.32 -31.25 16.57
CA SER A 167 -24.83 -30.97 17.93
C SER A 167 -25.78 -32.06 18.41
N ALA A 168 -26.67 -32.55 17.55
CA ALA A 168 -27.56 -33.68 17.87
C ALA A 168 -26.80 -35.00 18.10
N LYS A 169 -25.74 -35.27 17.33
CA LYS A 169 -24.87 -36.45 17.51
C LYS A 169 -24.00 -36.35 18.78
N SER A 170 -23.47 -35.17 19.09
CA SER A 170 -22.71 -34.94 20.32
C SER A 170 -23.57 -35.19 21.57
N ASN A 171 -24.83 -34.75 21.55
CA ASN A 171 -25.77 -34.97 22.66
C ASN A 171 -26.20 -36.44 22.82
N THR A 172 -26.20 -37.23 21.74
CA THR A 172 -26.51 -38.67 21.81
C THR A 172 -25.31 -39.51 22.24
N VAL A 173 -24.07 -39.11 21.90
CA VAL A 173 -22.84 -39.81 22.34
C VAL A 173 -22.56 -39.60 23.84
N THR A 174 -22.95 -38.45 24.42
CA THR A 174 -22.84 -38.25 25.88
C THR A 174 -23.78 -39.13 26.70
N ASP A 175 -24.83 -39.70 26.09
CA ASP A 175 -25.84 -40.51 26.79
C ASP A 175 -25.43 -42.00 26.87
N GLU A 176 -24.72 -42.54 25.87
CA GLU A 176 -24.32 -43.96 25.84
C GLU A 176 -23.15 -44.34 26.78
N LEU A 177 -22.36 -43.37 27.26
CA LEU A 177 -21.27 -43.62 28.23
C LEU A 177 -21.71 -43.53 29.71
N SER A 178 -23.01 -43.37 29.97
CA SER A 178 -23.56 -43.18 31.33
C SER A 178 -24.11 -44.45 31.99
N LEU A 179 -23.98 -45.62 31.35
CA LEU A 179 -24.47 -46.91 31.86
C LEU A 179 -23.32 -47.87 32.20
N VAL A 180 -22.64 -47.62 33.33
CA VAL A 180 -21.99 -48.64 34.17
C VAL A 180 -22.27 -48.32 35.63
#